data_AF-A0A372QWJ9-F1
#
_entry.id   AF-A0A372QWJ9-F1
#
_cell.length_a   1.000
_cell.length_b   1.000
_cell.length_c   1.000
_cell.angle_alpha   90.00
_cell.angle_beta   90.00
_cell.angle_gamma   90.00
#
_symmetry.space_group_name_H-M   'P 1'
#
loop_
_entity.id
_entity.type
_entity.pdbx_description
1 polymer ?
#
loop_
_entity_poly.entity_id
_entity_poly.type
_entity_poly.pdbx_seq_one_letter_code
_entity_poly.pdbx_strand_id
1 'polypeptide(L)'
;MYDDRKLKENAGPWTILHYMVIELLKPKGFVLYYQQPDITKPENSFEHYYQLTLSHDFWLKNGKNFGQYCIGIDGKHDLNNDRAPILTFVVENNAGVGTPLAFGLSNRENSLSIQLAILAVKNNIPCNDNNCSHEWFYEDLPNEKGFQRVLKCNKNSQIWKPFAMIDKSRPTKSAVKDILQGTFLCWFHVMQTLGENFNQWAIPWQIRYPIAIAFKIIGRSRTEEQALELGSLYKSFIDKLSLSVEKKNKLKNDLFKNWICDEWRLSLIDAGRIPSDTTQHPMTTNNFTERIHRTIETQYNSIQTVVNFVERLYGMKLKRENIGRETGETYFEAGLATLFNMQSIEQENQAATLSTDKLRRLNQGRLYFLLGLVEPSQHPDYFYVKKIDKSQLLESAYNGNLIELDDSVMNYLTPLYDKLIESHINIVPKREGYYLTRISTGECLICYDYIWNGPFRDVCKHNHAAKIYQQSQTNNLLFQQVKADLVNYFKNKHRVLQQKKKMN
;
A
#
# COMPACT_ATOMS: atom_id res chain seq x y z
N MET A 1 -30.73 -48.14 -5.20
CA MET A 1 -29.42 -47.51 -5.43
C MET A 1 -29.49 -46.77 -6.75
N TYR A 2 -30.09 -45.57 -6.74
CA TYR A 2 -30.14 -44.70 -7.90
C TYR A 2 -28.83 -43.90 -7.97
N ASP A 3 -28.39 -43.65 -9.19
CA ASP A 3 -27.03 -43.26 -9.59
C ASP A 3 -26.59 -41.88 -9.06
N ASP A 4 -25.92 -41.90 -7.91
CA ASP A 4 -25.31 -40.75 -7.22
C ASP A 4 -24.12 -40.14 -8.02
N ARG A 5 -23.68 -40.76 -9.13
CA ARG A 5 -22.62 -40.22 -10.00
C ARG A 5 -23.12 -39.07 -10.88
N LYS A 6 -24.39 -39.09 -11.31
CA LYS A 6 -24.98 -38.01 -12.13
C LYS A 6 -25.21 -36.70 -11.38
N LEU A 7 -25.35 -36.74 -10.05
CA LEU A 7 -25.37 -35.54 -9.20
C LEU A 7 -23.97 -34.93 -9.04
N LYS A 8 -22.92 -35.76 -9.09
CA LYS A 8 -21.52 -35.37 -8.84
C LYS A 8 -20.84 -34.72 -10.04
N GLU A 9 -21.22 -35.09 -11.26
CA GLU A 9 -20.76 -34.40 -12.49
C GLU A 9 -21.48 -33.06 -12.72
N ASN A 10 -22.62 -32.82 -12.05
CA ASN A 10 -23.44 -31.62 -12.16
C ASN A 10 -23.31 -30.66 -10.96
N ALA A 11 -22.41 -30.93 -10.01
CA ALA A 11 -22.20 -30.07 -8.86
C ALA A 11 -21.51 -28.76 -9.27
N GLY A 12 -22.13 -27.62 -8.94
CA GLY A 12 -21.56 -26.30 -9.23
C GLY A 12 -20.26 -26.03 -8.46
N PRO A 13 -19.44 -25.06 -8.90
CA PRO A 13 -18.15 -24.75 -8.28
C PRO A 13 -18.22 -24.51 -6.76
N TRP A 14 -19.29 -23.89 -6.27
CA TRP A 14 -19.48 -23.61 -4.84
C TRP A 14 -19.67 -24.86 -3.99
N THR A 15 -20.36 -25.88 -4.52
CA THR A 15 -20.54 -27.17 -3.82
C THR A 15 -19.20 -27.90 -3.71
N ILE A 16 -18.40 -27.91 -4.79
CA ILE A 16 -17.06 -28.50 -4.78
C ILE A 16 -16.16 -27.75 -3.78
N LEU A 17 -16.25 -26.42 -3.76
CA LEU A 17 -15.50 -25.59 -2.82
C LEU A 17 -15.88 -25.91 -1.36
N HIS A 18 -17.16 -26.15 -1.06
CA HIS A 18 -17.59 -26.59 0.28
C HIS A 18 -16.88 -27.88 0.71
N TYR A 19 -16.87 -28.91 -0.13
CA TYR A 19 -16.17 -30.16 0.18
C TYR A 19 -14.66 -29.93 0.38
N MET A 20 -14.04 -29.12 -0.48
CA MET A 20 -12.64 -28.75 -0.32
C MET A 20 -12.37 -28.05 1.03
N VAL A 21 -13.26 -27.16 1.45
CA VAL A 21 -13.15 -26.47 2.75
C VAL A 21 -13.19 -27.47 3.91
N ILE A 22 -14.15 -28.40 3.91
CA ILE A 22 -14.35 -29.34 5.01
C ILE A 22 -13.27 -30.42 5.05
N GLU A 23 -12.98 -31.04 3.90
CA GLU A 23 -12.13 -32.23 3.85
C GLU A 23 -10.64 -31.91 3.78
N LEU A 24 -10.27 -30.74 3.23
CA LEU A 24 -8.88 -30.42 2.92
C LEU A 24 -8.34 -29.20 3.66
N LEU A 25 -9.08 -28.09 3.65
CA LEU A 25 -8.56 -26.83 4.16
C LEU A 25 -8.71 -26.71 5.68
N LYS A 26 -9.87 -27.10 6.23
CA LYS A 26 -10.14 -27.08 7.68
C LYS A 26 -9.14 -27.96 8.44
N PRO A 27 -8.88 -29.24 8.09
CA PRO A 27 -7.94 -30.07 8.84
C PRO A 27 -6.50 -29.53 8.84
N LYS A 28 -6.13 -28.74 7.83
CA LYS A 28 -4.82 -28.10 7.71
C LYS A 28 -4.72 -26.74 8.40
N GLY A 29 -5.83 -26.22 8.94
CA GLY A 29 -5.86 -24.92 9.61
C GLY A 29 -5.87 -23.71 8.68
N PHE A 30 -6.06 -23.90 7.37
CA PHE A 30 -6.00 -22.80 6.39
C PHE A 30 -7.23 -21.89 6.39
N VAL A 31 -8.32 -22.34 7.00
CA VAL A 31 -9.58 -21.59 7.07
C VAL A 31 -9.60 -20.76 8.34
N LEU A 32 -9.80 -19.44 8.24
CA LEU A 32 -10.03 -18.58 9.39
C LEU A 32 -11.51 -18.41 9.68
N TYR A 33 -12.33 -18.37 8.64
CA TYR A 33 -13.77 -18.24 8.73
C TYR A 33 -14.42 -18.90 7.52
N TYR A 34 -15.51 -19.63 7.75
CA TYR A 34 -16.31 -20.24 6.70
C TYR A 34 -17.78 -20.19 7.06
N GLN A 35 -18.62 -19.83 6.08
CA GLN A 35 -20.08 -19.85 6.22
C GLN A 35 -20.76 -20.14 4.87
N GLN A 36 -21.75 -21.03 4.89
CA GLN A 36 -22.68 -21.24 3.78
C GLN A 36 -23.76 -20.15 3.76
N PRO A 37 -24.23 -19.73 2.57
CA PRO A 37 -25.26 -18.70 2.48
C PRO A 37 -26.59 -19.21 3.04
N ASP A 38 -27.27 -18.36 3.80
CA ASP A 38 -28.64 -18.54 4.24
C ASP A 38 -29.56 -17.55 3.52
N ILE A 39 -30.08 -17.96 2.36
CA ILE A 39 -30.97 -17.13 1.54
C ILE A 39 -32.30 -16.81 2.22
N THR A 40 -32.64 -17.45 3.35
CA THR A 40 -33.82 -17.10 4.14
C THR A 40 -33.62 -15.83 4.96
N LYS A 41 -32.37 -15.43 5.17
CA LYS A 41 -32.00 -14.22 5.89
C LYS A 41 -32.04 -13.01 4.96
N PRO A 42 -32.34 -11.81 5.48
CA PRO A 42 -32.37 -10.61 4.65
C PRO A 42 -30.97 -10.27 4.11
N GLU A 43 -30.91 -9.57 2.98
CA GLU A 43 -29.63 -9.19 2.33
C GLU A 43 -28.70 -8.32 3.19
N ASN A 44 -29.22 -7.70 4.24
CA ASN A 44 -28.42 -6.94 5.21
C ASN A 44 -27.90 -7.80 6.37
N SER A 45 -28.14 -9.13 6.35
CA SER A 45 -27.56 -10.08 7.30
C SER A 45 -26.25 -10.65 6.76
N PHE A 46 -25.26 -10.79 7.65
CA PHE A 46 -24.02 -11.52 7.38
C PHE A 46 -24.28 -12.97 6.95
N GLU A 47 -25.37 -13.57 7.43
CA GLU A 47 -25.74 -14.97 7.17
C GLU A 47 -26.20 -15.20 5.74
N HIS A 48 -26.66 -14.16 5.03
CA HIS A 48 -27.19 -14.28 3.68
C HIS A 48 -26.13 -14.74 2.66
N TYR A 49 -24.86 -14.43 2.92
CA TYR A 49 -23.78 -14.59 1.94
C TYR A 49 -22.89 -15.79 2.23
N TYR A 50 -22.33 -16.35 1.16
CA TYR A 50 -21.21 -17.27 1.26
C TYR A 50 -19.98 -16.48 1.71
N GLN A 51 -19.24 -17.00 2.68
CA GLN A 51 -18.01 -16.40 3.16
C GLN A 51 -16.93 -17.46 3.36
N LEU A 52 -15.73 -17.18 2.87
CA LEU A 52 -14.55 -17.99 3.11
C LEU A 52 -13.34 -17.09 3.27
N THR A 53 -12.71 -17.11 4.44
CA THR A 53 -11.43 -16.43 4.66
C THR A 53 -10.32 -17.45 4.84
N LEU A 54 -9.31 -17.37 3.98
CA LEU A 54 -8.19 -18.29 3.90
C LEU A 54 -6.90 -17.59 4.31
N SER A 55 -6.04 -18.28 5.05
CA SER A 55 -4.71 -17.81 5.41
C SER A 55 -3.77 -18.97 5.70
N HIS A 56 -2.51 -18.65 5.97
CA HIS A 56 -1.47 -19.57 6.39
C HIS A 56 -0.84 -19.03 7.69
N ASP A 57 -0.47 -19.91 8.62
CA ASP A 57 0.10 -19.50 9.92
C ASP A 57 1.32 -18.58 9.78
N PHE A 58 2.14 -18.87 8.77
CA PHE A 58 3.28 -18.03 8.40
C PHE A 58 2.86 -16.60 7.99
N TRP A 59 1.76 -16.43 7.26
CA TRP A 59 1.25 -15.12 6.86
C TRP A 59 0.68 -14.34 8.06
N LEU A 60 -0.03 -15.02 8.96
CA LEU A 60 -0.52 -14.41 10.21
C LEU A 60 0.65 -13.93 11.09
N LYS A 61 1.74 -14.69 11.13
CA LYS A 61 3.00 -14.27 11.78
C LYS A 61 3.59 -13.03 11.10
N ASN A 62 3.54 -12.92 9.77
CA ASN A 62 3.92 -11.68 9.07
C ASN A 62 3.00 -10.50 9.45
N GLY A 63 1.71 -10.74 9.64
CA GLY A 63 0.78 -9.74 10.19
C GLY A 63 1.16 -9.25 11.59
N LYS A 64 1.62 -10.16 12.46
CA LYS A 64 2.21 -9.82 13.77
C LYS A 64 3.50 -9.00 13.60
N ASN A 65 4.43 -9.44 12.76
CA ASN A 65 5.76 -8.86 12.68
C ASN A 65 5.80 -7.52 11.93
N PHE A 66 4.98 -7.38 10.89
CA PHE A 66 5.07 -6.27 9.93
C PHE A 66 3.75 -5.49 9.78
N GLY A 67 2.61 -6.12 10.09
CA GLY A 67 1.28 -5.55 9.90
C GLY A 67 0.72 -4.73 11.08
N GLN A 68 1.54 -4.30 12.04
CA GLN A 68 1.05 -3.57 13.23
C GLN A 68 0.59 -2.15 12.90
N TYR A 69 1.25 -1.50 11.94
CA TYR A 69 0.97 -0.12 11.57
C TYR A 69 -0.04 0.01 10.44
N CYS A 70 0.18 -0.70 9.33
CA CYS A 70 -0.65 -0.60 8.13
C CYS A 70 -0.70 -1.93 7.38
N ILE A 71 -1.85 -2.22 6.79
CA ILE A 71 -2.07 -3.32 5.86
C ILE A 71 -2.71 -2.79 4.57
N GLY A 72 -2.43 -3.41 3.43
CA GLY A 72 -3.16 -3.16 2.18
C GLY A 72 -4.36 -4.08 2.07
N ILE A 73 -5.50 -3.55 1.62
CA ILE A 73 -6.71 -4.32 1.32
C ILE A 73 -7.19 -3.92 -0.07
N ASP A 74 -7.45 -4.92 -0.91
CA ASP A 74 -7.92 -4.70 -2.27
C ASP A 74 -8.77 -5.88 -2.77
N GLY A 75 -9.80 -5.59 -3.56
CA GLY A 75 -10.77 -6.57 -4.06
C GLY A 75 -10.65 -6.72 -5.58
N LYS A 76 -10.61 -7.96 -6.07
CA LYS A 76 -10.58 -8.24 -7.51
C LYS A 76 -11.61 -9.29 -7.91
N HIS A 77 -12.41 -8.98 -8.94
CA HIS A 77 -13.48 -9.84 -9.42
C HIS A 77 -13.04 -10.77 -10.56
N ASP A 78 -12.04 -10.36 -11.34
CA ASP A 78 -11.63 -11.08 -12.56
C ASP A 78 -10.59 -12.18 -12.31
N LEU A 79 -10.34 -12.51 -11.05
CA LEU A 79 -9.49 -13.65 -10.68
C LEU A 79 -10.20 -15.00 -10.85
N ASN A 80 -11.52 -14.98 -11.10
CA ASN A 80 -12.31 -16.16 -11.45
C ASN A 80 -13.47 -15.82 -12.41
N ASN A 81 -13.87 -16.80 -13.22
CA ASN A 81 -14.98 -16.68 -14.17
C ASN A 81 -16.35 -16.54 -13.49
N ASP A 82 -16.47 -16.96 -12.22
CA ASP A 82 -17.69 -16.76 -11.42
C ASP A 82 -17.86 -15.28 -11.02
N ARG A 83 -16.87 -14.42 -11.31
CA ARG A 83 -16.78 -13.01 -10.88
C ARG A 83 -16.92 -12.82 -9.37
N ALA A 84 -16.64 -13.88 -8.61
CA ALA A 84 -16.66 -13.83 -7.17
C ALA A 84 -15.53 -12.91 -6.68
N PRO A 85 -15.81 -11.91 -5.84
CA PRO A 85 -14.78 -11.05 -5.28
C PRO A 85 -13.74 -11.86 -4.50
N ILE A 86 -12.48 -11.66 -4.84
CA ILE A 86 -11.33 -12.11 -4.05
C ILE A 86 -10.72 -10.88 -3.38
N LEU A 87 -10.94 -10.77 -2.08
CA LEU A 87 -10.38 -9.75 -1.21
C LEU A 87 -8.99 -10.17 -0.77
N THR A 88 -7.96 -9.40 -1.12
CA THR A 88 -6.56 -9.68 -0.81
C THR A 88 -6.10 -8.76 0.32
N PHE A 89 -5.50 -9.35 1.35
CA PHE A 89 -4.84 -8.64 2.44
C PHE A 89 -3.33 -8.77 2.29
N VAL A 90 -2.59 -7.67 2.41
CA VAL A 90 -1.13 -7.65 2.24
C VAL A 90 -0.45 -6.80 3.30
N VAL A 91 0.77 -7.18 3.68
CA VAL A 91 1.64 -6.38 4.56
C VAL A 91 3.00 -6.19 3.89
N GLU A 92 3.64 -5.05 4.14
CA GLU A 92 5.01 -4.79 3.66
C GLU A 92 6.00 -5.28 4.70
N ASN A 93 6.91 -6.18 4.32
CA ASN A 93 7.96 -6.68 5.21
C ASN A 93 9.15 -5.70 5.31
N ASN A 94 10.12 -6.00 6.18
CA ASN A 94 11.32 -5.19 6.35
C ASN A 94 12.17 -5.04 5.07
N ALA A 95 12.03 -5.96 4.12
CA ALA A 95 12.72 -5.90 2.83
C ALA A 95 12.09 -4.87 1.86
N GLY A 96 10.92 -4.30 2.19
CA GLY A 96 10.13 -3.43 1.31
C GLY A 96 9.29 -4.20 0.29
N VAL A 97 8.95 -5.45 0.60
CA VAL A 97 8.20 -6.35 -0.29
C VAL A 97 6.86 -6.69 0.35
N GLY A 98 5.81 -6.72 -0.46
CA GLY A 98 4.49 -7.14 -0.04
C GLY A 98 4.38 -8.66 0.10
N THR A 99 3.92 -9.12 1.26
CA THR A 99 3.57 -10.53 1.52
C THR A 99 2.06 -10.63 1.79
N PRO A 100 1.38 -11.66 1.28
CA PRO A 100 -0.02 -11.89 1.62
C PRO A 100 -0.18 -12.10 3.13
N LEU A 101 -1.34 -11.67 3.63
CA LEU A 101 -1.82 -11.91 4.99
C LEU A 101 -2.99 -12.90 4.98
N ALA A 102 -3.93 -12.71 4.06
CA ALA A 102 -5.09 -13.57 3.87
C ALA A 102 -5.77 -13.30 2.53
N PHE A 103 -6.70 -14.18 2.15
CA PHE A 103 -7.61 -14.01 1.04
C PHE A 103 -9.05 -14.27 1.50
N GLY A 104 -9.95 -13.31 1.29
CA GLY A 104 -11.38 -13.45 1.50
C GLY A 104 -12.08 -13.74 0.17
N LEU A 105 -13.01 -14.70 0.18
CA LEU A 105 -13.90 -15.01 -0.93
C LEU A 105 -15.34 -14.88 -0.46
N SER A 106 -16.15 -14.23 -1.28
CA SER A 106 -17.60 -14.16 -1.08
C SER A 106 -18.34 -14.28 -2.41
N ASN A 107 -19.63 -14.61 -2.35
CA ASN A 107 -20.52 -14.51 -3.49
C ASN A 107 -21.05 -13.08 -3.72
N ARG A 108 -20.78 -12.13 -2.81
CA ARG A 108 -21.09 -10.71 -2.99
C ARG A 108 -20.09 -9.83 -2.24
N GLU A 109 -19.61 -8.79 -2.90
CA GLU A 109 -18.80 -7.79 -2.23
C GLU A 109 -19.71 -6.75 -1.57
N ASN A 110 -19.67 -6.69 -0.25
CA ASN A 110 -20.35 -5.67 0.54
C ASN A 110 -19.59 -5.43 1.85
N SER A 111 -19.96 -4.39 2.58
CA SER A 111 -19.28 -4.03 3.83
C SER A 111 -19.30 -5.17 4.87
N LEU A 112 -20.39 -5.97 4.92
CA LEU A 112 -20.55 -7.06 5.88
C LEU A 112 -19.58 -8.21 5.60
N SER A 113 -19.47 -8.65 4.34
CA SER A 113 -18.55 -9.69 3.89
C SER A 113 -17.08 -9.33 4.16
N ILE A 114 -16.71 -8.09 3.83
CA ILE A 114 -15.36 -7.55 4.05
C ILE A 114 -15.08 -7.47 5.57
N GLN A 115 -16.07 -7.05 6.35
CA GLN A 115 -15.96 -6.94 7.80
C GLN A 115 -15.66 -8.29 8.46
N LEU A 116 -16.36 -9.36 8.04
CA LEU A 116 -16.09 -10.71 8.53
C LEU A 116 -14.68 -11.17 8.19
N ALA A 117 -14.21 -10.93 6.96
CA ALA A 117 -12.85 -11.29 6.56
C ALA A 117 -11.80 -10.55 7.40
N ILE A 118 -11.98 -9.25 7.65
CA ILE A 118 -11.08 -8.46 8.52
C ILE A 118 -11.08 -9.01 9.94
N LEU A 119 -12.26 -9.31 10.51
CA LEU A 119 -12.39 -9.87 11.86
C LEU A 119 -11.72 -11.23 11.96
N ALA A 120 -11.91 -12.11 10.96
CA ALA A 120 -11.28 -13.42 10.92
C ALA A 120 -9.75 -13.32 10.93
N VAL A 121 -9.18 -12.39 10.16
CA VAL A 121 -7.73 -12.11 10.16
C VAL A 121 -7.29 -11.56 11.52
N LYS A 122 -7.93 -10.48 11.98
CA LYS A 122 -7.61 -9.81 13.26
C LYS A 122 -7.64 -10.78 14.44
N ASN A 123 -8.64 -11.68 14.47
CA ASN A 123 -8.83 -12.65 15.53
C ASN A 123 -7.81 -13.80 15.50
N ASN A 124 -7.04 -13.94 14.42
CA ASN A 124 -6.03 -14.99 14.26
C ASN A 124 -4.59 -14.45 14.16
N ILE A 125 -4.35 -13.15 14.38
CA ILE A 125 -2.98 -12.64 14.54
C ILE A 125 -2.38 -13.12 15.86
N PRO A 126 -1.19 -13.78 15.86
CA PRO A 126 -0.53 -14.24 17.08
C PRO A 126 -0.11 -13.10 17.99
N CYS A 127 -0.14 -13.35 19.31
CA CYS A 127 0.30 -12.37 20.30
C CYS A 127 1.82 -12.21 20.29
N ASN A 128 2.32 -11.14 20.90
CA ASN A 128 3.76 -10.84 20.97
C ASN A 128 4.58 -11.72 21.91
N ASP A 129 3.94 -12.56 22.74
CA ASP A 129 4.64 -13.44 23.67
C ASP A 129 5.36 -14.57 22.93
N ASN A 130 6.69 -14.60 23.02
CA ASN A 130 7.54 -15.62 22.41
C ASN A 130 7.41 -17.00 23.07
N ASN A 131 6.86 -17.07 24.29
CA ASN A 131 6.62 -18.33 25.00
C ASN A 131 5.21 -18.88 24.76
N CYS A 132 4.36 -18.17 24.03
CA CYS A 132 3.03 -18.63 23.71
C CYS A 132 3.08 -19.66 22.57
N SER A 133 2.43 -20.81 22.76
CA SER A 133 2.30 -21.85 21.72
C SER A 133 1.40 -21.43 20.55
N HIS A 134 0.67 -20.32 20.69
CA HIS A 134 -0.30 -19.81 19.71
C HIS A 134 -1.33 -20.88 19.27
N GLU A 135 -1.78 -21.71 20.21
CA GLU A 135 -2.80 -22.71 19.97
C GLU A 135 -4.13 -22.10 19.51
N TRP A 136 -4.76 -22.80 18.57
CA TRP A 136 -6.06 -22.44 18.01
C TRP A 136 -6.95 -23.67 17.89
N PHE A 137 -8.25 -23.45 17.78
CA PHE A 137 -9.25 -24.48 17.52
C PHE A 137 -10.34 -23.92 16.61
N TYR A 138 -11.19 -24.80 16.08
CA TYR A 138 -12.40 -24.40 15.37
C TYR A 138 -13.61 -24.44 16.29
N GLU A 139 -14.45 -23.43 16.19
CA GLU A 139 -15.79 -23.43 16.79
C GLU A 139 -16.84 -23.25 15.69
N ASP A 140 -17.96 -23.96 15.82
CA ASP A 140 -19.07 -23.83 14.88
C ASP A 140 -19.80 -22.49 15.11
N LEU A 141 -20.31 -21.93 14.03
CA LEU A 141 -21.10 -20.69 14.10
C LEU A 141 -22.45 -20.99 14.78
N PRO A 142 -23.06 -20.01 15.49
CA PRO A 142 -24.34 -20.21 16.19
C PRO A 142 -25.50 -20.68 15.30
N ASN A 143 -25.40 -20.45 13.99
CA ASN A 143 -26.40 -20.85 13.00
C ASN A 143 -26.14 -22.25 12.40
N GLU A 144 -25.09 -22.95 12.85
CA GLU A 144 -24.68 -24.27 12.39
C GLU A 144 -24.35 -24.36 10.88
N LYS A 145 -24.22 -23.21 10.20
CA LYS A 145 -23.95 -23.11 8.75
C LYS A 145 -22.50 -22.82 8.43
N GLY A 146 -21.61 -22.96 9.41
CA GLY A 146 -20.20 -22.67 9.23
C GLY A 146 -19.40 -22.79 10.51
N PHE A 147 -18.15 -22.34 10.46
CA PHE A 147 -17.22 -22.37 11.58
C PHE A 147 -16.19 -21.26 11.47
N GLN A 148 -15.55 -20.93 12.59
CA GLN A 148 -14.45 -19.98 12.64
C GLN A 148 -13.28 -20.53 13.44
N ARG A 149 -12.07 -20.08 13.06
CA ARG A 149 -10.84 -20.39 13.79
C ARG A 149 -10.68 -19.39 14.93
N VAL A 150 -10.46 -19.91 16.13
CA VAL A 150 -10.25 -19.13 17.35
C VAL A 150 -8.83 -19.35 17.85
N LEU A 151 -8.05 -18.29 17.86
CA LEU A 151 -6.73 -18.27 18.45
C LEU A 151 -6.83 -17.96 19.95
N LYS A 152 -6.39 -18.89 20.81
CA LYS A 152 -6.56 -18.81 22.27
C LYS A 152 -5.90 -17.55 22.86
N CYS A 153 -4.69 -17.22 22.41
CA CYS A 153 -3.90 -16.13 22.99
C CYS A 153 -4.43 -14.73 22.64
N ASN A 154 -5.17 -14.59 21.54
CA ASN A 154 -5.68 -13.29 21.10
C ASN A 154 -6.74 -12.73 22.06
N LYS A 155 -7.47 -13.60 22.77
CA LYS A 155 -8.48 -13.18 23.76
C LYS A 155 -7.90 -12.33 24.91
N ASN A 156 -6.60 -12.46 25.21
CA ASN A 156 -6.03 -11.94 26.46
C ASN A 156 -4.81 -11.01 26.32
N SER A 157 -4.29 -10.69 25.11
CA SER A 157 -2.92 -10.11 25.07
C SER A 157 -2.53 -9.11 23.96
N GLN A 158 -3.32 -8.84 22.90
CA GLN A 158 -2.90 -7.85 21.90
C GLN A 158 -4.07 -7.19 21.15
N ILE A 159 -4.09 -5.86 21.10
CA ILE A 159 -5.00 -5.10 20.22
C ILE A 159 -4.29 -4.91 18.86
N TRP A 160 -4.39 -5.91 17.97
CA TRP A 160 -3.96 -5.72 16.58
C TRP A 160 -4.99 -4.83 15.85
N LYS A 161 -4.59 -3.58 15.55
CA LYS A 161 -5.49 -2.57 14.98
C LYS A 161 -4.74 -1.64 14.03
N PRO A 162 -4.20 -2.12 12.90
CA PRO A 162 -3.51 -1.27 11.93
C PRO A 162 -4.44 -0.30 11.21
N PHE A 163 -3.88 0.62 10.42
CA PHE A 163 -4.60 1.31 9.34
C PHE A 163 -4.78 0.41 8.13
N ALA A 164 -5.88 0.60 7.41
CA ALA A 164 -6.08 -0.03 6.11
C ALA A 164 -5.76 0.94 4.98
N MET A 165 -4.77 0.61 4.16
CA MET A 165 -4.57 1.22 2.85
C MET A 165 -5.51 0.55 1.86
N ILE A 166 -6.37 1.35 1.24
CA ILE A 166 -7.43 0.87 0.37
C ILE A 166 -7.48 1.67 -0.92
N ASP A 167 -8.11 1.07 -1.91
CA ASP A 167 -8.65 1.79 -3.05
C ASP A 167 -9.87 2.59 -2.61
N LYS A 168 -10.37 3.49 -3.47
CA LYS A 168 -11.56 4.29 -3.14
C LYS A 168 -12.83 3.42 -3.16
N SER A 169 -12.99 2.58 -2.13
CA SER A 169 -14.06 1.59 -1.96
C SER A 169 -14.89 1.92 -0.71
N ARG A 170 -16.15 2.35 -0.92
CA ARG A 170 -17.10 2.62 0.17
C ARG A 170 -17.37 1.37 1.02
N PRO A 171 -17.61 0.18 0.43
CA PRO A 171 -17.80 -1.05 1.22
C PRO A 171 -16.63 -1.32 2.15
N THR A 172 -15.40 -1.23 1.65
CA THR A 172 -14.18 -1.47 2.46
C THR A 172 -14.02 -0.43 3.56
N LYS A 173 -14.23 0.86 3.24
CA LYS A 173 -14.16 1.93 4.24
C LYS A 173 -15.17 1.72 5.37
N SER A 174 -16.40 1.32 5.02
CA SER A 174 -17.44 1.01 6.02
C SER A 174 -17.09 -0.24 6.83
N ALA A 175 -16.51 -1.26 6.20
CA ALA A 175 -16.20 -2.54 6.83
C ALA A 175 -15.09 -2.45 7.89
N VAL A 176 -14.10 -1.57 7.69
CA VAL A 176 -13.00 -1.42 8.65
C VAL A 176 -13.34 -0.51 9.82
N LYS A 177 -14.46 0.24 9.73
CA LYS A 177 -14.89 1.19 10.74
C LYS A 177 -15.03 0.46 12.09
N ASP A 178 -14.53 1.09 13.15
CA ASP A 178 -14.52 0.59 14.53
C ASP A 178 -13.67 -0.68 14.78
N ILE A 179 -13.23 -1.40 13.73
CA ILE A 179 -12.38 -2.60 13.83
C ILE A 179 -10.89 -2.27 13.73
N LEU A 180 -10.54 -1.39 12.78
CA LEU A 180 -9.18 -0.92 12.50
C LEU A 180 -8.99 0.54 12.94
N GLN A 181 -7.79 1.09 12.83
CA GLN A 181 -7.53 2.48 13.24
C GLN A 181 -8.17 3.51 12.29
N GLY A 182 -8.29 3.17 11.01
CA GLY A 182 -8.85 4.06 9.98
C GLY A 182 -8.44 3.60 8.59
N THR A 183 -8.69 4.44 7.58
CA THR A 183 -8.32 4.18 6.18
C THR A 183 -7.53 5.30 5.54
N PHE A 184 -6.57 4.92 4.70
CA PHE A 184 -5.90 5.80 3.76
C PHE A 184 -6.10 5.33 2.33
N LEU A 185 -6.21 6.27 1.41
CA LEU A 185 -6.29 5.97 -0.02
C LEU A 185 -4.90 5.63 -0.56
N CYS A 186 -4.84 4.57 -1.36
CA CYS A 186 -3.63 4.23 -2.09
C CYS A 186 -3.32 5.28 -3.16
N TRP A 187 -2.17 5.93 -3.04
CA TRP A 187 -1.76 6.95 -4.00
C TRP A 187 -1.51 6.45 -5.41
N PHE A 188 -1.19 5.17 -5.58
CA PHE A 188 -1.11 4.57 -6.91
C PHE A 188 -2.46 4.62 -7.61
N HIS A 189 -3.52 4.11 -6.96
CA HIS A 189 -4.87 4.12 -7.53
C HIS A 189 -5.47 5.53 -7.63
N VAL A 190 -5.21 6.42 -6.65
CA VAL A 190 -5.61 7.83 -6.77
C VAL A 190 -4.98 8.49 -8.02
N MET A 191 -3.68 8.29 -8.23
CA MET A 191 -2.99 8.85 -9.41
C MET A 191 -3.42 8.18 -10.72
N GLN A 192 -3.74 6.88 -10.69
CA GLN A 192 -4.28 6.17 -11.85
C GLN A 192 -5.65 6.74 -12.24
N THR A 193 -6.60 6.85 -11.30
CA THR A 193 -7.92 7.45 -11.55
C THR A 193 -7.79 8.90 -12.06
N LEU A 194 -6.89 9.70 -11.47
CA LEU A 194 -6.64 11.06 -11.94
C LEU A 194 -6.12 11.08 -13.40
N GLY A 195 -5.20 10.17 -13.75
CA GLY A 195 -4.67 10.03 -15.10
C GLY A 195 -5.72 9.58 -16.12
N GLU A 196 -6.60 8.64 -15.76
CA GLU A 196 -7.74 8.21 -16.56
C GLU A 196 -8.70 9.37 -16.83
N ASN A 197 -9.04 10.14 -15.79
CA ASN A 197 -9.84 11.35 -15.92
C ASN A 197 -9.20 12.38 -16.86
N PHE A 198 -7.89 12.60 -16.78
CA PHE A 198 -7.18 13.50 -17.71
C PHE A 198 -7.28 13.03 -19.16
N ASN A 199 -7.24 11.72 -19.41
CA ASN A 199 -7.45 11.16 -20.75
C ASN A 199 -8.88 11.40 -21.22
N GLN A 200 -9.88 11.04 -20.40
CA GLN A 200 -11.30 11.19 -20.73
C GLN A 200 -11.69 12.64 -21.00
N TRP A 201 -11.14 13.61 -20.25
CA TRP A 201 -11.44 15.03 -20.43
C TRP A 201 -10.51 15.72 -21.43
N ALA A 202 -9.63 14.96 -22.09
CA ALA A 202 -8.64 15.46 -23.04
C ALA A 202 -7.84 16.65 -22.47
N ILE A 203 -7.33 16.51 -21.25
CA ILE A 203 -6.45 17.50 -20.63
C ILE A 203 -5.10 17.51 -21.39
N PRO A 204 -4.61 18.67 -21.86
CA PRO A 204 -3.33 18.77 -22.57
C PRO A 204 -2.17 18.23 -21.74
N TRP A 205 -1.26 17.50 -22.37
CA TRP A 205 -0.16 16.81 -21.70
C TRP A 205 0.70 17.76 -20.85
N GLN A 206 0.96 18.98 -21.37
CA GLN A 206 1.85 19.98 -20.78
C GLN A 206 1.40 20.42 -19.38
N ILE A 207 0.09 20.35 -19.07
CA ILE A 207 -0.46 20.81 -17.79
C ILE A 207 -0.87 19.66 -16.86
N ARG A 208 -0.78 18.39 -17.29
CA ARG A 208 -1.17 17.24 -16.46
C ARG A 208 -0.30 17.12 -15.22
N TYR A 209 1.01 17.28 -15.36
CA TYR A 209 1.94 17.23 -14.22
C TYR A 209 1.72 18.38 -13.23
N PRO A 210 1.63 19.66 -13.66
CA PRO A 210 1.27 20.76 -12.77
C PRO A 210 -0.04 20.52 -12.00
N ILE A 211 -1.09 20.04 -12.66
CA ILE A 211 -2.37 19.73 -12.01
C ILE A 211 -2.22 18.59 -10.99
N ALA A 212 -1.53 17.51 -11.36
CA ALA A 212 -1.30 16.39 -10.45
C ALA A 212 -0.41 16.75 -9.26
N ILE A 213 0.59 17.61 -9.44
CA ILE A 213 1.40 18.18 -8.35
C ILE A 213 0.52 19.01 -7.42
N ALA A 214 -0.33 19.89 -7.96
CA ALA A 214 -1.28 20.68 -7.17
C ALA A 214 -2.19 19.77 -6.33
N PHE A 215 -2.68 18.69 -6.92
CA PHE A 215 -3.49 17.68 -6.25
C PHE A 215 -2.71 16.98 -5.13
N LYS A 216 -1.45 16.58 -5.37
CA LYS A 216 -0.59 15.98 -4.35
C LYS A 216 -0.27 16.95 -3.21
N ILE A 217 -0.15 18.26 -3.47
CA ILE A 217 0.02 19.27 -2.39
C ILE A 217 -1.16 19.22 -1.41
N ILE A 218 -2.39 19.11 -1.91
CA ILE A 218 -3.58 18.98 -1.06
C ILE A 218 -3.51 17.68 -0.24
N GLY A 219 -3.08 16.57 -0.83
CA GLY A 219 -2.84 15.31 -0.10
C GLY A 219 -1.79 15.39 1.01
N ARG A 220 -0.96 16.43 1.03
CA ARG A 220 0.04 16.70 2.08
C ARG A 220 -0.48 17.58 3.22
N SER A 221 -1.76 17.98 3.17
CA SER A 221 -2.39 18.74 4.25
C SER A 221 -2.33 17.97 5.57
N ARG A 222 -2.23 18.70 6.68
CA ARG A 222 -2.14 18.13 8.04
C ARG A 222 -3.46 18.07 8.77
N THR A 223 -4.40 18.93 8.38
CA THR A 223 -5.71 19.04 8.99
C THR A 223 -6.77 19.18 7.90
N GLU A 224 -8.02 18.93 8.27
CA GLU A 224 -9.15 19.10 7.37
C GLU A 224 -9.29 20.53 6.89
N GLU A 225 -9.08 21.50 7.78
CA GLU A 225 -9.13 22.93 7.48
C GLU A 225 -8.08 23.29 6.44
N GLN A 226 -6.82 22.85 6.64
CA GLN A 226 -5.75 23.11 5.68
C GLN A 226 -6.05 22.48 4.31
N ALA A 227 -6.68 21.31 4.29
CA ALA A 227 -7.08 20.65 3.05
C ALA A 227 -8.15 21.43 2.27
N LEU A 228 -9.12 22.01 2.98
CA LEU A 228 -10.17 22.84 2.38
C LEU A 228 -9.61 24.19 1.87
N GLU A 229 -8.71 24.81 2.63
CA GLU A 229 -8.00 26.02 2.22
C GLU A 229 -7.15 25.76 0.96
N LEU A 230 -6.35 24.69 0.95
CA LEU A 230 -5.57 24.28 -0.21
C LEU A 230 -6.45 23.89 -1.40
N GLY A 231 -7.61 23.27 -1.17
CA GLY A 231 -8.59 23.00 -2.20
C GLY A 231 -9.17 24.28 -2.84
N SER A 232 -9.33 25.33 -2.05
CA SER A 232 -9.76 26.65 -2.54
C SER A 232 -8.68 27.30 -3.39
N LEU A 233 -7.42 27.22 -2.96
CA LEU A 233 -6.26 27.67 -3.74
C LEU A 233 -6.06 26.86 -5.03
N TYR A 234 -6.37 25.56 -5.02
CA TYR A 234 -6.39 24.73 -6.21
C TYR A 234 -7.40 25.23 -7.25
N LYS A 235 -8.61 25.64 -6.83
CA LYS A 235 -9.59 26.25 -7.76
C LYS A 235 -9.01 27.49 -8.43
N SER A 236 -8.42 28.40 -7.65
CA SER A 236 -7.77 29.60 -8.17
C SER A 236 -6.62 29.29 -9.13
N PHE A 237 -5.85 28.23 -8.85
CA PHE A 237 -4.82 27.72 -9.76
C PHE A 237 -5.43 27.23 -11.08
N ILE A 238 -6.46 26.38 -11.04
CA ILE A 238 -7.14 25.87 -12.24
C ILE A 238 -7.74 27.01 -13.09
N ASP A 239 -8.28 28.06 -12.46
CA ASP A 239 -8.88 29.18 -13.16
C ASP A 239 -7.85 30.00 -13.98
N LYS A 240 -6.57 29.99 -13.56
CA LYS A 240 -5.45 30.63 -14.29
C LYS A 240 -4.94 29.80 -15.48
N LEU A 241 -5.30 28.53 -15.59
CA LEU A 241 -4.84 27.68 -16.69
C LEU A 241 -5.54 28.03 -18.01
N SER A 242 -4.82 27.88 -19.12
CA SER A 242 -5.35 28.03 -20.49
C SER A 242 -6.19 26.82 -20.90
N LEU A 243 -7.33 26.63 -20.23
CA LEU A 243 -8.29 25.54 -20.42
C LEU A 243 -9.69 26.09 -20.70
N SER A 244 -10.52 25.31 -21.41
CA SER A 244 -11.94 25.63 -21.57
C SER A 244 -12.65 25.61 -20.22
N VAL A 245 -13.71 26.41 -20.10
CA VAL A 245 -14.53 26.49 -18.87
C VAL A 245 -15.05 25.12 -18.45
N GLU A 246 -15.46 24.29 -19.41
CA GLU A 246 -15.92 22.93 -19.15
C GLU A 246 -14.83 22.06 -18.48
N LYS A 247 -13.61 22.06 -19.03
CA LYS A 247 -12.48 21.29 -18.46
C LYS A 247 -12.10 21.79 -17.07
N LYS A 248 -12.08 23.12 -16.86
CA LYS A 248 -11.86 23.72 -15.53
C LYS A 248 -12.91 23.26 -14.53
N ASN A 249 -14.19 23.25 -14.93
CA ASN A 249 -15.27 22.82 -14.05
C ASN A 249 -15.18 21.31 -13.73
N LYS A 250 -14.80 20.45 -14.69
CA LYS A 250 -14.55 19.03 -14.42
C LYS A 250 -13.45 18.84 -13.36
N LEU A 251 -12.30 19.49 -13.52
CA LEU A 251 -11.19 19.42 -12.56
C LEU A 251 -11.56 19.92 -11.16
N LYS A 252 -12.26 21.05 -11.06
CA LYS A 252 -12.70 21.63 -9.78
C LYS A 252 -13.76 20.74 -9.10
N ASN A 253 -14.72 20.25 -9.87
CA ASN A 253 -15.78 19.38 -9.36
C ASN A 253 -15.24 18.03 -8.91
N ASP A 254 -14.29 17.45 -9.66
CA ASP A 254 -13.68 16.18 -9.28
C ASP A 254 -13.00 16.28 -7.92
N LEU A 255 -12.13 17.29 -7.71
CA LEU A 255 -11.51 17.52 -6.41
C LEU A 255 -12.54 17.55 -5.26
N PHE A 256 -13.54 18.43 -5.34
CA PHE A 256 -14.44 18.68 -4.23
C PHE A 256 -15.50 17.60 -4.03
N LYS A 257 -15.99 16.97 -5.10
CA LYS A 257 -17.02 15.94 -5.00
C LYS A 257 -16.43 14.57 -4.70
N ASN A 258 -15.23 14.29 -5.20
CA ASN A 258 -14.66 12.94 -5.17
C ASN A 258 -13.50 12.76 -4.21
N TRP A 259 -12.79 13.81 -3.81
CA TRP A 259 -11.51 13.65 -3.10
C TRP A 259 -11.47 14.36 -1.74
N ILE A 260 -11.89 15.63 -1.67
CA ILE A 260 -11.91 16.41 -0.41
C ILE A 260 -13.32 16.62 0.17
N CYS A 261 -14.29 15.83 -0.28
CA CYS A 261 -15.61 15.76 0.38
C CYS A 261 -15.50 15.10 1.76
N ASP A 262 -16.53 15.27 2.59
CA ASP A 262 -16.53 14.78 3.98
C ASP A 262 -16.28 13.27 4.09
N GLU A 263 -16.69 12.52 3.08
CA GLU A 263 -16.46 11.08 3.03
C GLU A 263 -14.98 10.72 2.83
N TRP A 264 -14.22 11.44 2.00
CA TRP A 264 -12.88 11.00 1.56
C TRP A 264 -11.74 11.88 2.03
N ARG A 265 -12.00 13.11 2.48
CA ARG A 265 -10.99 14.11 2.85
C ARG A 265 -9.92 13.54 3.77
N LEU A 266 -10.32 12.95 4.90
CA LEU A 266 -9.42 12.34 5.90
C LEU A 266 -8.67 11.09 5.42
N SER A 267 -9.14 10.42 4.37
CA SER A 267 -8.41 9.28 3.79
C SER A 267 -7.48 9.71 2.66
N LEU A 268 -7.71 10.88 2.07
CA LEU A 268 -6.88 11.46 1.02
C LEU A 268 -5.70 12.24 1.62
N ILE A 269 -6.01 13.17 2.52
CA ILE A 269 -4.99 13.78 3.38
C ILE A 269 -4.65 12.73 4.43
N ASP A 270 -3.51 12.87 5.09
CA ASP A 270 -2.97 11.80 5.94
C ASP A 270 -2.28 10.66 5.20
N ALA A 271 -1.42 11.06 4.28
CA ALA A 271 -0.23 10.30 3.99
C ALA A 271 0.83 10.45 5.12
N GLY A 272 0.36 10.43 6.37
CA GLY A 272 1.16 10.01 7.50
C GLY A 272 1.55 11.08 8.52
N ARG A 273 0.57 11.65 9.22
CA ARG A 273 0.78 12.43 10.44
C ARG A 273 -0.09 11.98 11.61
N ILE A 274 -0.20 10.67 11.76
CA ILE A 274 -0.58 9.99 12.99
C ILE A 274 0.69 9.79 13.83
N PRO A 275 0.65 9.98 15.17
CA PRO A 275 1.58 10.83 15.91
C PRO A 275 3.06 10.51 15.72
N SER A 276 3.84 11.58 15.89
CA SER A 276 5.30 11.76 15.78
C SER A 276 6.20 10.70 16.42
N ASP A 277 5.63 9.71 17.11
CA ASP A 277 6.34 8.78 17.98
C ASP A 277 6.50 7.39 17.34
N THR A 278 5.93 7.17 16.14
CA THR A 278 6.10 5.90 15.42
C THR A 278 7.31 5.96 14.48
N THR A 279 8.34 5.18 14.78
CA THR A 279 9.52 4.96 13.93
C THR A 279 9.22 4.16 12.65
N GLN A 280 7.97 3.69 12.49
CA GLN A 280 7.53 2.88 11.36
C GLN A 280 7.00 3.76 10.23
N HIS A 281 7.53 3.55 9.03
CA HIS A 281 7.05 4.21 7.82
C HIS A 281 5.82 3.45 7.29
N PRO A 282 4.68 4.12 7.07
CA PRO A 282 3.52 3.49 6.45
C PRO A 282 3.89 3.01 5.06
N MET A 283 3.28 1.89 4.67
CA MET A 283 3.05 1.58 3.26
C MET A 283 2.43 2.81 2.59
N THR A 284 2.91 3.16 1.40
CA THR A 284 2.42 4.34 0.65
C THR A 284 1.76 3.97 -0.67
N THR A 285 1.81 2.69 -1.02
CA THR A 285 1.13 2.10 -2.16
C THR A 285 0.75 0.66 -1.83
N ASN A 286 -0.47 0.28 -2.16
CA ASN A 286 -0.90 -1.11 -2.16
C ASN A 286 -0.61 -1.79 -3.51
N ASN A 287 0.27 -1.28 -4.39
CA ASN A 287 0.68 -1.98 -5.63
C ASN A 287 1.16 -3.42 -5.34
N PHE A 288 1.52 -3.72 -4.09
CA PHE A 288 1.68 -5.10 -3.63
C PHE A 288 0.48 -6.02 -3.90
N THR A 289 -0.78 -5.56 -3.75
CA THR A 289 -1.98 -6.34 -4.10
C THR A 289 -2.01 -6.62 -5.60
N GLU A 290 -1.79 -5.61 -6.43
CA GLU A 290 -1.71 -5.75 -7.90
C GLU A 290 -0.57 -6.71 -8.32
N ARG A 291 0.59 -6.66 -7.66
CA ARG A 291 1.69 -7.63 -7.91
C ARG A 291 1.31 -9.05 -7.52
N ILE A 292 0.63 -9.23 -6.39
CA ILE A 292 0.09 -10.53 -5.97
C ILE A 292 -0.93 -11.02 -6.99
N HIS A 293 -1.86 -10.16 -7.43
CA HIS A 293 -2.85 -10.49 -8.45
C HIS A 293 -2.19 -10.88 -9.77
N ARG A 294 -1.20 -10.13 -10.26
CA ARG A 294 -0.44 -10.50 -11.46
C ARG A 294 0.31 -11.82 -11.30
N THR A 295 0.83 -12.11 -10.11
CA THR A 295 1.47 -13.41 -9.84
C THR A 295 0.46 -14.55 -9.93
N ILE A 296 -0.77 -14.32 -9.45
CA ILE A 296 -1.88 -15.26 -9.59
C ILE A 296 -2.29 -15.43 -11.07
N GLU A 297 -2.37 -14.33 -11.83
CA GLU A 297 -2.77 -14.31 -13.26
C GLU A 297 -1.70 -14.87 -14.21
N THR A 298 -0.42 -14.62 -13.97
CA THR A 298 0.65 -15.08 -14.89
C THR A 298 0.86 -16.59 -14.84
N GLN A 299 0.44 -17.24 -13.76
CA GLN A 299 0.47 -18.70 -13.62
C GLN A 299 -0.74 -19.38 -14.29
N TYR A 300 -1.43 -18.71 -15.22
CA TYR A 300 -2.81 -19.02 -15.58
C TYR A 300 -3.07 -19.18 -17.09
N ASN A 301 -3.59 -20.35 -17.53
CA ASN A 301 -3.95 -20.65 -18.94
C ASN A 301 -5.29 -21.44 -19.15
N SER A 302 -6.17 -21.64 -18.14
CA SER A 302 -7.33 -22.60 -18.22
C SER A 302 -8.66 -22.07 -17.64
N ILE A 303 -9.75 -22.85 -17.54
CA ILE A 303 -11.05 -22.37 -16.97
C ILE A 303 -10.89 -21.91 -15.50
N GLN A 304 -11.28 -20.68 -15.17
CA GLN A 304 -11.14 -20.06 -13.84
C GLN A 304 -12.42 -20.23 -13.01
N THR A 305 -12.48 -21.17 -12.07
CA THR A 305 -13.55 -21.17 -11.06
C THR A 305 -13.01 -20.77 -9.69
N VAL A 306 -13.89 -20.42 -8.74
CA VAL A 306 -13.50 -20.21 -7.34
C VAL A 306 -12.74 -21.40 -6.74
N VAL A 307 -13.05 -22.63 -7.17
CA VAL A 307 -12.31 -23.83 -6.76
C VAL A 307 -10.88 -23.79 -7.29
N ASN A 308 -10.70 -23.51 -8.57
CA ASN A 308 -9.37 -23.49 -9.18
C ASN A 308 -8.45 -22.44 -8.56
N PHE A 309 -9.00 -21.31 -8.10
CA PHE A 309 -8.25 -20.34 -7.32
C PHE A 309 -7.68 -20.97 -6.04
N VAL A 310 -8.52 -21.63 -5.24
CA VAL A 310 -8.11 -22.24 -3.96
C VAL A 310 -7.17 -23.43 -4.17
N GLU A 311 -7.42 -24.25 -5.19
CA GLU A 311 -6.54 -25.36 -5.57
C GLU A 311 -5.12 -24.89 -5.89
N ARG A 312 -4.98 -23.78 -6.60
CA ARG A 312 -3.67 -23.20 -6.93
C ARG A 312 -3.03 -22.48 -5.76
N LEU A 313 -3.84 -21.79 -4.96
CA LEU A 313 -3.35 -21.08 -3.79
C LEU A 313 -2.59 -22.04 -2.87
N TYR A 314 -3.13 -23.23 -2.62
CA TYR A 314 -2.52 -24.22 -1.73
C TYR A 314 -1.83 -25.39 -2.44
N GLY A 315 -1.96 -25.51 -3.76
CA GLY A 315 -1.37 -26.62 -4.52
C GLY A 315 -2.05 -27.96 -4.24
N MET A 316 -3.37 -27.93 -4.02
CA MET A 316 -4.17 -29.07 -3.61
C MET A 316 -5.31 -29.28 -4.61
N LYS A 317 -5.50 -30.49 -5.12
CA LYS A 317 -6.66 -30.83 -5.97
C LYS A 317 -7.58 -31.80 -5.26
N LEU A 318 -8.88 -31.54 -5.33
CA LEU A 318 -9.90 -32.50 -4.93
C LEU A 318 -10.11 -33.48 -6.10
N LYS A 319 -9.81 -34.77 -5.93
CA LYS A 319 -10.22 -35.78 -6.90
C LYS A 319 -11.76 -35.80 -6.93
N ARG A 320 -12.37 -35.40 -8.06
CA ARG A 320 -13.83 -35.29 -8.21
C ARG A 320 -14.56 -36.62 -7.94
N GLU A 321 -13.87 -37.73 -8.15
CA GLU A 321 -14.32 -39.10 -7.86
C GLU A 321 -14.53 -39.37 -6.35
N ASN A 322 -13.97 -38.54 -5.48
CA ASN A 322 -13.97 -38.73 -4.02
C ASN A 322 -15.02 -37.89 -3.28
N ILE A 323 -15.83 -37.11 -3.99
CA ILE A 323 -16.97 -36.40 -3.37
C ILE A 323 -17.97 -37.46 -2.86
N GLY A 324 -17.97 -37.71 -1.54
CA GLY A 324 -18.82 -38.68 -0.85
C GLY A 324 -18.21 -40.06 -0.57
N ARG A 325 -16.89 -40.26 -0.64
CA ARG A 325 -16.20 -41.42 -0.04
C ARG A 325 -15.26 -40.91 1.06
N GLU A 326 -15.28 -41.52 2.24
CA GLU A 326 -14.43 -41.17 3.41
C GLU A 326 -12.90 -41.32 3.18
N THR A 327 -12.46 -41.52 1.94
CA THR A 327 -11.06 -41.74 1.57
C THR A 327 -10.72 -40.97 0.30
N GLY A 328 -10.52 -39.65 0.46
CA GLY A 328 -10.07 -38.78 -0.61
C GLY A 328 -8.56 -38.88 -0.84
N GLU A 329 -8.10 -39.70 -1.80
CA GLU A 329 -6.73 -39.60 -2.29
C GLU A 329 -6.48 -38.19 -2.88
N THR A 330 -5.42 -37.53 -2.42
CA THR A 330 -5.05 -36.16 -2.79
C THR A 330 -3.77 -36.13 -3.62
N TYR A 331 -3.65 -35.14 -4.51
CA TYR A 331 -2.41 -34.85 -5.24
C TYR A 331 -1.93 -33.46 -4.85
N PHE A 332 -0.64 -33.36 -4.52
CA PHE A 332 0.02 -32.15 -4.02
C PHE A 332 1.06 -31.67 -5.02
N GLU A 333 0.96 -30.40 -5.39
CA GLU A 333 2.01 -29.66 -6.09
C GLU A 333 2.38 -28.41 -5.28
N ALA A 334 3.51 -27.78 -5.60
CA ALA A 334 3.88 -26.52 -4.95
C ALA A 334 2.87 -25.42 -5.34
N GLY A 335 1.94 -25.08 -4.44
CA GLY A 335 1.00 -23.99 -4.63
C GLY A 335 1.62 -22.60 -4.45
N LEU A 336 0.86 -21.56 -4.79
CA LEU A 336 1.27 -20.16 -4.62
C LEU A 336 1.65 -19.84 -3.16
N ALA A 337 1.03 -20.49 -2.18
CA ALA A 337 1.39 -20.31 -0.79
C ALA A 337 2.81 -20.75 -0.47
N THR A 338 3.30 -21.81 -1.12
CA THR A 338 4.69 -22.25 -1.00
C THR A 338 5.64 -21.19 -1.58
N LEU A 339 5.30 -20.64 -2.75
CA LEU A 339 6.06 -19.55 -3.38
C LEU A 339 6.13 -18.31 -2.48
N PHE A 340 4.99 -17.85 -1.96
CA PHE A 340 4.96 -16.67 -1.08
C PHE A 340 5.70 -16.90 0.24
N ASN A 341 5.59 -18.10 0.82
CA ASN A 341 6.33 -18.46 2.02
C ASN A 341 7.84 -18.47 1.77
N MET A 342 8.29 -19.12 0.68
CA MET A 342 9.71 -19.16 0.29
C MET A 342 10.28 -17.75 0.09
N GLN A 343 9.59 -16.91 -0.67
CA GLN A 343 9.98 -15.51 -0.87
C GLN A 343 10.10 -14.74 0.44
N SER A 344 9.13 -14.92 1.34
CA SER A 344 9.15 -14.22 2.63
C SER A 344 10.28 -14.69 3.54
N ILE A 345 10.58 -16.01 3.56
CA ILE A 345 11.70 -16.57 4.33
C ILE A 345 13.04 -16.06 3.80
N GLU A 346 13.22 -16.06 2.48
CA GLU A 346 14.42 -15.50 1.84
C GLU A 346 14.62 -14.02 2.18
N GLN A 347 13.53 -13.28 2.37
CA GLN A 347 13.53 -11.84 2.65
C GLN A 347 13.58 -11.48 4.14
N GLU A 348 13.31 -12.41 5.06
CA GLU A 348 13.20 -12.12 6.51
C GLU A 348 14.49 -11.52 7.08
N ASN A 349 15.65 -11.98 6.57
CA ASN A 349 16.97 -11.49 6.97
C ASN A 349 17.63 -10.59 5.91
N GLN A 350 16.95 -10.28 4.81
CA GLN A 350 17.49 -9.36 3.82
C GLN A 350 17.38 -7.92 4.32
N ALA A 351 18.50 -7.20 4.23
CA ALA A 351 18.44 -5.75 4.38
C ALA A 351 17.47 -5.19 3.34
N ALA A 352 16.67 -4.18 3.74
CA ALA A 352 15.76 -3.48 2.85
C ALA A 352 16.42 -3.22 1.49
N THR A 353 15.94 -3.91 0.45
CA THR A 353 16.48 -3.70 -0.89
C THR A 353 15.97 -2.34 -1.33
N LEU A 354 16.83 -1.33 -1.21
CA LEU A 354 16.49 0.01 -1.65
C LEU A 354 16.13 -0.06 -3.13
N SER A 355 14.92 0.39 -3.47
CA SER A 355 14.57 0.57 -4.87
C SER A 355 15.63 1.42 -5.57
N THR A 356 15.84 1.18 -6.86
CA THR A 356 16.81 1.92 -7.67
C THR A 356 16.62 3.43 -7.54
N ASP A 357 15.37 3.89 -7.51
CA ASP A 357 15.01 5.30 -7.31
C ASP A 357 15.39 5.81 -5.92
N LYS A 358 15.06 5.07 -4.86
CA LYS A 358 15.43 5.45 -3.49
C LYS A 358 16.94 5.51 -3.32
N LEU A 359 17.67 4.52 -3.82
CA LEU A 359 19.12 4.50 -3.80
C LEU A 359 19.72 5.68 -4.57
N ARG A 360 19.17 6.03 -5.73
CA ARG A 360 19.58 7.22 -6.49
C ARG A 360 19.36 8.50 -5.70
N ARG A 361 18.18 8.70 -5.10
CA ARG A 361 17.88 9.88 -4.25
C ARG A 361 18.85 10.00 -3.07
N LEU A 362 19.16 8.89 -2.41
CA LEU A 362 20.15 8.88 -1.31
C LEU A 362 21.55 9.22 -1.82
N ASN A 363 21.95 8.72 -3.00
CA ASN A 363 23.22 9.11 -3.61
C ASN A 363 23.26 10.60 -4.00
N GLN A 364 22.16 11.16 -4.50
CA GLN A 364 22.06 12.59 -4.72
C GLN A 364 22.20 13.36 -3.40
N GLY A 365 21.58 12.91 -2.31
CA GLY A 365 21.76 13.53 -0.99
C GLY A 365 23.21 13.49 -0.49
N ARG A 366 23.90 12.35 -0.65
CA ARG A 366 25.34 12.22 -0.36
C ARG A 366 26.17 13.20 -1.17
N LEU A 367 25.86 13.37 -2.46
CA LEU A 367 26.53 14.35 -3.32
C LEU A 367 26.28 15.78 -2.86
N TYR A 368 25.05 16.14 -2.47
CA TYR A 368 24.73 17.48 -1.96
C TYR A 368 25.51 17.82 -0.69
N PHE A 369 25.68 16.84 0.20
CA PHE A 369 26.55 16.98 1.38
C PHE A 369 28.02 17.21 0.98
N LEU A 370 28.56 16.40 0.05
CA LEU A 370 29.94 16.54 -0.43
C LEU A 370 30.21 17.91 -1.07
N LEU A 371 29.23 18.43 -1.82
CA LEU A 371 29.29 19.75 -2.46
C LEU A 371 29.16 20.92 -1.46
N GLY A 372 28.95 20.65 -0.17
CA GLY A 372 28.85 21.70 0.85
C GLY A 372 27.60 22.57 0.72
N LEU A 373 26.49 21.98 0.26
CA LEU A 373 25.26 22.72 -0.04
C LEU A 373 24.28 22.80 1.14
N VAL A 374 24.65 22.24 2.30
CA VAL A 374 23.80 22.21 3.50
C VAL A 374 24.30 23.24 4.49
N GLU A 375 23.38 24.06 4.99
CA GLU A 375 23.63 25.06 6.02
C GLU A 375 22.62 24.88 7.17
N PRO A 376 23.04 25.00 8.44
CA PRO A 376 22.12 24.98 9.56
C PRO A 376 21.22 26.21 9.55
N SER A 377 20.00 26.08 10.06
CA SER A 377 19.16 27.24 10.37
C SER A 377 19.31 27.65 11.83
N GLN A 378 18.53 28.65 12.25
CA GLN A 378 18.41 29.07 13.66
C GLN A 378 17.79 27.98 14.55
N HIS A 379 17.11 27.00 13.97
CA HIS A 379 16.45 25.92 14.69
C HIS A 379 17.19 24.58 14.44
N PRO A 380 17.50 23.79 15.50
CA PRO A 380 18.39 22.62 15.41
C PRO A 380 17.88 21.49 14.51
N ASP A 381 16.58 21.46 14.26
CA ASP A 381 15.89 20.48 13.40
C ASP A 381 15.72 20.93 11.94
N TYR A 382 16.03 22.19 11.62
CA TYR A 382 15.83 22.77 10.28
C TYR A 382 17.14 23.14 9.62
N PHE A 383 17.24 22.82 8.33
CA PHE A 383 18.43 23.05 7.52
C PHE A 383 18.05 23.68 6.19
N TYR A 384 18.91 24.58 5.71
CA TYR A 384 18.85 25.13 4.37
C TYR A 384 19.70 24.27 3.43
N VAL A 385 19.16 23.94 2.27
CA VAL A 385 19.89 23.20 1.23
C VAL A 385 19.88 24.00 -0.06
N LYS A 386 21.06 24.44 -0.49
CA LYS A 386 21.23 25.33 -1.65
C LYS A 386 20.74 24.66 -2.94
N LYS A 387 19.99 25.41 -3.74
CA LYS A 387 19.53 24.98 -5.07
C LYS A 387 20.71 25.03 -6.05
N ILE A 388 20.97 23.93 -6.74
CA ILE A 388 22.05 23.83 -7.75
C ILE A 388 21.51 24.18 -9.14
N ASP A 389 20.24 23.85 -9.39
CA ASP A 389 19.61 24.01 -10.69
C ASP A 389 18.36 24.88 -10.56
N LYS A 390 18.16 25.77 -11.55
CA LYS A 390 16.94 26.58 -11.68
C LYS A 390 15.88 25.86 -12.53
N SER A 391 16.26 24.83 -13.27
CA SER A 391 15.32 24.09 -14.12
C SER A 391 14.34 23.27 -13.27
N GLN A 392 13.04 23.37 -13.59
CA GLN A 392 12.00 22.58 -12.95
C GLN A 392 11.89 21.20 -13.61
N LEU A 393 12.97 20.43 -13.55
CA LEU A 393 12.99 19.07 -14.09
C LEU A 393 12.39 18.08 -13.08
N LEU A 394 11.37 17.37 -13.54
CA LEU A 394 10.73 16.28 -12.82
C LEU A 394 11.09 14.96 -13.50
N GLU A 395 11.54 13.98 -12.75
CA GLU A 395 11.69 12.64 -13.32
C GLU A 395 10.37 11.86 -13.26
N SER A 396 9.96 11.28 -14.38
CA SER A 396 8.78 10.42 -14.43
C SER A 396 9.04 9.09 -13.72
N ALA A 397 8.19 8.76 -12.74
CA ALA A 397 8.21 7.45 -12.08
C ALA A 397 7.86 6.27 -13.02
N TYR A 398 7.32 6.54 -14.22
CA TYR A 398 6.86 5.51 -15.14
C TYR A 398 7.95 5.03 -16.11
N ASN A 399 8.80 5.93 -16.58
CA ASN A 399 9.83 5.62 -17.59
C ASN A 399 11.21 6.23 -17.29
N GLY A 400 11.37 6.94 -16.16
CA GLY A 400 12.64 7.57 -15.79
C GLY A 400 13.03 8.79 -16.64
N ASN A 401 12.17 9.22 -17.56
CA ASN A 401 12.46 10.38 -18.40
C ASN A 401 12.33 11.68 -17.61
N LEU A 402 13.18 12.65 -17.92
CA LEU A 402 13.07 14.01 -17.40
C LEU A 402 11.94 14.74 -18.12
N ILE A 403 11.12 15.42 -17.33
CA ILE A 403 9.98 16.22 -17.74
C ILE A 403 10.30 17.65 -17.33
N GLU A 404 10.39 18.52 -18.32
CA GLU A 404 10.51 19.95 -18.10
C GLU A 404 9.11 20.51 -17.78
N LEU A 405 8.99 21.18 -16.64
CA LEU A 405 7.75 21.84 -16.24
C LEU A 405 7.80 23.31 -16.68
N ASP A 406 6.70 23.78 -17.26
CA ASP A 406 6.55 25.18 -17.66
C ASP A 406 6.59 26.11 -16.43
N ASP A 407 7.64 26.93 -16.34
CA ASP A 407 7.86 27.87 -15.24
C ASP A 407 6.66 28.80 -15.03
N SER A 408 6.00 29.25 -16.10
CA SER A 408 4.87 30.16 -16.00
C SER A 408 3.67 29.50 -15.33
N VAL A 409 3.40 28.24 -15.66
CA VAL A 409 2.31 27.46 -15.07
C VAL A 409 2.64 27.09 -13.63
N MET A 410 3.89 26.73 -13.36
CA MET A 410 4.34 26.32 -12.03
C MET A 410 4.35 27.49 -11.04
N ASN A 411 4.59 28.71 -11.50
CA ASN A 411 4.44 29.92 -10.69
C ASN A 411 3.02 30.09 -10.14
N TYR A 412 1.99 29.59 -10.83
CA TYR A 412 0.62 29.63 -10.33
C TYR A 412 0.37 28.71 -9.14
N LEU A 413 1.26 27.75 -8.85
CA LEU A 413 1.19 26.88 -7.67
C LEU A 413 1.73 27.52 -6.40
N THR A 414 2.44 28.66 -6.50
CA THR A 414 3.05 29.36 -5.36
C THR A 414 2.11 29.54 -4.16
N PRO A 415 0.84 29.96 -4.34
CA PRO A 415 -0.09 30.09 -3.21
C PRO A 415 -0.34 28.77 -2.48
N LEU A 416 -0.45 27.64 -3.19
CA LEU A 416 -0.59 26.33 -2.56
C LEU A 416 0.65 25.96 -1.75
N TYR A 417 1.84 26.24 -2.28
CA TYR A 417 3.08 25.97 -1.55
C TYR A 417 3.19 26.80 -0.29
N ASP A 418 3.02 28.11 -0.40
CA ASP A 418 3.15 29.02 0.73
C ASP A 418 2.16 28.65 1.84
N LYS A 419 0.94 28.23 1.47
CA LYS A 419 -0.05 27.73 2.44
C LYS A 419 0.31 26.38 3.07
N LEU A 420 0.86 25.43 2.30
CA LEU A 420 1.30 24.14 2.83
C LEU A 420 2.43 24.33 3.87
N ILE A 421 3.35 25.25 3.60
CA ILE A 421 4.57 25.44 4.40
C ILE A 421 4.45 26.53 5.46
N GLU A 422 3.30 27.22 5.55
CA GLU A 422 3.03 28.34 6.46
C GLU A 422 3.48 28.05 7.90
N SER A 423 3.12 26.88 8.43
CA SER A 423 3.50 26.44 9.78
C SER A 423 5.02 26.30 10.01
N HIS A 424 5.80 26.07 8.96
CA HIS A 424 7.25 25.95 9.04
C HIS A 424 7.96 27.29 8.89
N ILE A 425 7.46 28.15 8.00
CA ILE A 425 8.08 29.46 7.74
C ILE A 425 7.92 30.40 8.94
N ASN A 426 6.88 30.19 9.76
CA ASN A 426 6.71 30.87 11.04
C ASN A 426 7.78 30.50 12.08
N ILE A 427 8.47 29.35 11.91
CA ILE A 427 9.55 28.90 12.80
C ILE A 427 10.92 29.32 12.23
N VAL A 428 11.12 29.12 10.93
CA VAL A 428 12.39 29.43 10.24
C VAL A 428 12.09 30.18 8.94
N PRO A 429 12.64 31.38 8.72
CA PRO A 429 12.31 32.18 7.55
C PRO A 429 12.74 31.51 6.25
N LYS A 430 11.93 31.70 5.20
CA LYS A 430 12.26 31.28 3.83
C LYS A 430 13.48 32.06 3.35
N ARG A 431 14.42 31.37 2.68
CA ARG A 431 15.60 31.98 2.05
C ARG A 431 15.61 31.71 0.55
N GLU A 432 15.70 32.76 -0.25
CA GLU A 432 15.78 32.64 -1.69
C GLU A 432 17.00 31.81 -2.11
N GLY A 433 16.83 30.92 -3.09
CA GLY A 433 17.89 30.02 -3.54
C GLY A 433 18.11 28.78 -2.68
N TYR A 434 17.31 28.55 -1.63
CA TYR A 434 17.41 27.36 -0.77
C TYR A 434 16.10 26.58 -0.70
N TYR A 435 16.22 25.27 -0.52
CA TYR A 435 15.16 24.44 0.05
C TYR A 435 15.27 24.46 1.57
N LEU A 436 14.13 24.46 2.26
CA LEU A 436 14.06 24.26 3.71
C LEU A 436 13.68 22.81 3.98
N THR A 437 14.43 22.13 4.84
CA THR A 437 14.16 20.75 5.24
C THR A 437 14.14 20.60 6.76
N ARG A 438 13.26 19.72 7.24
CA ARG A 438 13.11 19.37 8.66
C ARG A 438 13.54 17.92 8.87
N ILE A 439 14.63 17.71 9.63
CA ILE A 439 15.27 16.39 9.74
C ILE A 439 14.38 15.36 10.45
N SER A 440 13.77 15.74 11.57
CA SER A 440 12.93 14.86 12.38
C SER A 440 11.76 14.26 11.61
N THR A 441 11.11 15.07 10.76
CA THR A 441 9.95 14.62 9.96
C THR A 441 10.33 14.09 8.58
N GLY A 442 11.59 14.23 8.16
CA GLY A 442 12.03 13.83 6.82
C GLY A 442 11.63 14.81 5.70
N GLU A 443 10.98 15.92 6.03
CA GLU A 443 10.31 16.77 5.06
C GLU A 443 11.24 17.72 4.33
N CYS A 444 11.02 17.87 3.03
CA CYS A 444 11.59 18.92 2.21
C CYS A 444 10.47 19.75 1.59
N LEU A 445 10.34 21.00 2.01
CA LEU A 445 9.08 21.75 1.94
C LEU A 445 8.61 22.13 0.52
N ILE A 446 9.53 22.24 -0.45
CA ILE A 446 9.21 22.69 -1.82
C ILE A 446 10.02 21.91 -2.87
N CYS A 447 10.27 20.62 -2.65
CA CYS A 447 10.97 19.79 -3.64
C CYS A 447 9.96 19.02 -4.49
N TYR A 448 9.82 19.36 -5.78
CA TYR A 448 8.85 18.72 -6.67
C TYR A 448 9.11 17.22 -6.82
N ASP A 449 10.37 16.83 -6.95
CA ASP A 449 10.78 15.42 -6.95
C ASP A 449 10.32 14.69 -5.68
N TYR A 450 10.34 15.36 -4.51
CA TYR A 450 9.81 14.78 -3.29
C TYR A 450 8.28 14.72 -3.25
N ILE A 451 7.59 15.75 -3.73
CA ILE A 451 6.13 15.77 -3.81
C ILE A 451 5.62 14.74 -4.82
N TRP A 452 6.36 14.50 -5.89
CA TRP A 452 5.99 13.61 -6.97
C TRP A 452 6.41 12.15 -6.74
N ASN A 453 7.70 11.91 -6.49
CA ASN A 453 8.30 10.56 -6.44
C ASN A 453 8.52 10.04 -5.02
N GLY A 454 8.40 10.89 -4.01
CA GLY A 454 8.52 10.48 -2.62
C GLY A 454 7.25 9.75 -2.20
N PRO A 455 7.33 8.51 -1.68
CA PRO A 455 6.30 8.10 -0.74
C PRO A 455 6.27 9.15 0.37
N PHE A 456 5.08 9.48 0.86
CA PHE A 456 4.84 10.67 1.69
C PHE A 456 5.69 10.75 2.98
N ARG A 457 6.45 9.69 3.31
CA ARG A 457 7.45 9.61 4.38
C ARG A 457 8.88 9.18 3.96
N ASP A 458 9.22 9.04 2.68
CA ASP A 458 10.62 8.78 2.30
C ASP A 458 11.49 10.00 2.56
N VAL A 459 12.77 9.74 2.84
CA VAL A 459 13.74 10.81 2.99
C VAL A 459 14.07 11.42 1.62
N CYS A 460 13.65 12.67 1.40
CA CYS A 460 14.09 13.46 0.26
C CYS A 460 15.63 13.58 0.22
N LYS A 461 16.24 13.67 -0.97
CA LYS A 461 17.69 13.90 -1.12
C LYS A 461 18.23 15.06 -0.27
N HIS A 462 17.48 16.17 -0.19
CA HIS A 462 17.85 17.34 0.63
C HIS A 462 17.83 17.02 2.13
N ASN A 463 16.81 16.29 2.59
CA ASN A 463 16.72 15.85 3.98
C ASN A 463 17.83 14.85 4.33
N HIS A 464 18.15 13.94 3.40
CA HIS A 464 19.25 13.00 3.59
C HIS A 464 20.60 13.72 3.71
N ALA A 465 20.85 14.71 2.86
CA ALA A 465 22.03 15.55 2.94
C ALA A 465 22.12 16.26 4.30
N ALA A 466 21.00 16.82 4.78
CA ALA A 466 20.91 17.48 6.08
C ALA A 466 21.17 16.51 7.25
N LYS A 467 20.65 15.27 7.18
CA LYS A 467 20.92 14.20 8.17
C LYS A 467 22.40 13.86 8.26
N ILE A 468 23.06 13.66 7.11
CA ILE A 468 24.51 13.40 7.07
C ILE A 468 25.25 14.59 7.68
N TYR A 469 24.88 15.82 7.30
CA TYR A 469 25.48 17.02 7.86
C TYR A 469 25.36 17.06 9.39
N GLN A 470 24.15 16.94 9.94
CA GLN A 470 23.91 16.98 11.38
C GLN A 470 24.72 15.90 12.13
N GLN A 471 24.74 14.67 11.62
CA GLN A 471 25.50 13.56 12.21
C GLN A 471 27.01 13.78 12.17
N SER A 472 27.50 14.50 11.17
CA SER A 472 28.92 14.79 10.99
C SER A 472 29.42 16.00 11.81
N GLN A 473 28.52 16.83 12.36
CA GLN A 473 28.86 18.02 13.13
C GLN A 473 29.35 17.72 14.56
N THR A 474 29.32 16.47 15.02
CA THR A 474 29.74 16.09 16.38
C THR A 474 31.25 16.35 16.61
N ASN A 475 32.08 16.29 15.56
CA ASN A 475 33.49 16.70 15.57
C ASN A 475 33.98 16.95 14.12
N ASN A 476 34.81 17.98 13.90
CA ASN A 476 35.46 18.27 12.61
C ASN A 476 36.21 17.07 12.00
N LEU A 477 36.80 16.21 12.84
CA LEU A 477 37.49 15.00 12.40
C LEU A 477 36.53 13.98 11.77
N LEU A 478 35.34 13.83 12.37
CA LEU A 478 34.26 13.00 11.84
C LEU A 478 33.71 13.56 10.51
N PHE A 479 33.59 14.89 10.40
CA PHE A 479 33.16 15.54 9.16
C PHE A 479 34.09 15.22 7.98
N GLN A 480 35.41 15.31 8.20
CA GLN A 480 36.39 14.99 7.16
C GLN A 480 36.42 13.49 6.84
N GLN A 481 36.28 12.64 7.85
CA GLN A 481 36.20 11.19 7.68
C GLN A 481 34.99 10.78 6.82
N VAL A 482 33.79 11.28 7.15
CA VAL A 482 32.57 11.00 6.37
C VAL A 482 32.72 11.46 4.92
N LYS A 483 33.35 12.62 4.69
CA LYS A 483 33.66 13.08 3.33
C LYS A 483 34.59 12.12 2.59
N ALA A 484 35.68 11.68 3.23
CA ALA A 484 36.62 10.74 2.64
C ALA A 484 35.95 9.40 2.29
N ASP A 485 35.12 8.87 3.19
CA ASP A 485 34.38 7.63 3.00
C ASP A 485 33.38 7.72 1.84
N LEU A 486 32.66 8.83 1.72
CA LEU A 486 31.73 9.06 0.61
C LEU A 486 32.46 9.21 -0.74
N VAL A 487 33.62 9.89 -0.77
CA VAL A 487 34.45 9.97 -1.98
C VAL A 487 34.92 8.58 -2.40
N ASN A 488 35.37 7.76 -1.47
CA ASN A 488 35.76 6.37 -1.73
C ASN A 488 34.57 5.52 -2.21
N TYR A 489 33.39 5.68 -1.60
CA TYR A 489 32.16 5.02 -2.01
C TYR A 489 31.84 5.28 -3.50
N PHE A 490 31.87 6.54 -3.93
CA PHE A 490 31.59 6.89 -5.33
C PHE A 490 32.68 6.39 -6.29
N LYS A 491 33.96 6.48 -5.91
CA LYS A 491 35.09 5.93 -6.69
C LYS A 491 34.95 4.43 -6.90
N ASN A 492 34.60 3.68 -5.86
CA ASN A 492 34.42 2.24 -5.93
C ASN A 492 33.22 1.84 -6.82
N LYS A 493 32.10 2.58 -6.75
CA LYS A 493 30.98 2.34 -7.67
C LYS A 493 31.31 2.61 -9.13
N HIS A 494 32.12 3.63 -9.42
CA HIS A 494 32.58 3.90 -10.78
C HIS A 494 33.38 2.72 -11.35
N ARG A 495 34.26 2.10 -10.53
CA ARG A 495 35.04 0.91 -10.91
C ARG A 495 34.15 -0.31 -11.23
N VAL A 496 33.14 -0.57 -10.41
CA VAL A 496 32.19 -1.69 -10.62
C VAL A 496 31.34 -1.50 -11.89
N LEU A 497 30.91 -0.28 -12.19
CA LEU A 497 30.14 0.02 -13.42
C LEU A 497 30.98 -0.13 -14.68
N GLN A 498 32.27 0.22 -14.64
CA GLN A 498 33.19 0.02 -15.76
C GLN A 498 33.49 -1.46 -16.04
N GLN A 499 33.53 -2.31 -14.99
CA GLN A 499 33.70 -3.76 -15.16
C GLN A 499 32.46 -4.41 -15.78
N LYS A 500 31.25 -4.00 -15.41
CA LYS A 500 30.00 -4.51 -16.04
C LYS A 500 29.88 -4.13 -17.52
N LYS A 501 30.39 -2.96 -17.94
CA LYS A 501 30.43 -2.57 -19.37
C LYS A 501 31.42 -3.39 -20.21
N LYS A 502 32.36 -4.11 -19.58
CA LYS A 502 33.33 -4.98 -20.27
C LYS A 502 32.88 -6.45 -20.39
N MET A 503 31.70 -6.80 -19.88
CA MET A 503 31.12 -8.15 -19.94
C MET A 503 29.79 -8.19 -20.72
N ASN A 504 29.66 -7.38 -21.78
CA ASN A 504 28.64 -7.54 -22.81
C ASN A 504 29.31 -7.85 -24.14
#